data_AF-A0A848V2N2-F1
#
_entry.id   AF-A0A848V2N2-F1
#
_cell.length_a   1.000
_cell.length_b   1.000
_cell.length_c   1.000
_cell.angle_alpha   90.00
_cell.angle_beta   90.00
_cell.angle_gamma   90.00
#
_symmetry.space_group_name_H-M   'P 1'
#
loop_
_entity.id
_entity.type
_entity.pdbx_description
1 polymer ?
#
loop_
_entity_poly.entity_id
_entity_poly.type
_entity_poly.pdbx_seq_one_letter_code
_entity_poly.pdbx_strand_id
1 'polypeptide(L)'
;MSDYDKQQWQEQQAVRDAALEKQREKWAKAKARSARNAQRKIARLSQKLSESGDLTDWEEEFAGSVSERLDKFGSAFQDPQLGRPADALSFSQKKVVAALKKKAKEKTGNPKAEDSQNAYKPRSSFKPKGGFKNKNYKPNVRQIEEDLPDEAPSTREEPYIPEPAQDRKPPFLRLVK
;
A
#
# COMPACT_ATOMS: atom_id res chain seq x y z
N MET A 1 -15.51 -2.59 -41.24
CA MET A 1 -15.75 -2.67 -39.77
C MET A 1 -17.22 -2.42 -39.54
N SER A 2 -17.92 -3.37 -38.92
CA SER A 2 -19.34 -3.22 -38.62
C SER A 2 -19.54 -2.10 -37.59
N ASP A 3 -20.66 -1.39 -37.63
CA ASP A 3 -20.96 -0.36 -36.61
C ASP A 3 -21.09 -0.98 -35.19
N TYR A 4 -21.38 -2.28 -35.12
CA TYR A 4 -21.39 -3.08 -33.88
C TYR A 4 -20.00 -3.18 -33.24
N ASP A 5 -18.93 -3.38 -34.02
CA ASP A 5 -17.55 -3.45 -33.48
C ASP A 5 -17.11 -2.12 -32.87
N LYS A 6 -17.53 -0.99 -33.47
CA LYS A 6 -17.23 0.35 -32.94
C LYS A 6 -17.97 0.60 -31.63
N GLN A 7 -19.24 0.18 -31.51
CA GLN A 7 -20.02 0.33 -30.27
C GLN A 7 -19.40 -0.48 -29.13
N GLN A 8 -19.04 -1.74 -29.39
CA GLN A 8 -18.37 -2.59 -28.40
C GLN A 8 -17.01 -2.03 -27.96
N TRP A 9 -16.24 -1.42 -28.88
CA TRP A 9 -15.00 -0.74 -28.54
C TRP A 9 -15.23 0.49 -27.64
N GLN A 10 -16.24 1.31 -27.94
CA GLN A 10 -16.60 2.48 -27.13
C GLN A 10 -17.10 2.10 -25.74
N GLU A 11 -17.94 1.06 -25.65
CA GLU A 11 -18.42 0.53 -24.37
C GLU A 11 -17.26 0.03 -23.50
N GLN A 12 -16.29 -0.69 -24.10
CA GLN A 12 -15.10 -1.14 -23.38
C GLN A 12 -14.25 0.04 -22.88
N GLN A 13 -14.12 1.12 -23.65
CA GLN A 13 -13.43 2.34 -23.20
C GLN A 13 -14.19 3.00 -22.04
N ALA A 14 -15.51 3.18 -22.17
CA ALA A 14 -16.34 3.80 -21.13
C ALA A 14 -16.28 3.01 -19.81
N VAL A 15 -16.27 1.68 -19.86
CA VAL A 15 -16.11 0.82 -18.66
C VAL A 15 -14.73 1.03 -18.02
N ARG A 16 -13.66 1.13 -18.83
CA ARG A 16 -12.31 1.40 -18.32
C ARG A 16 -12.20 2.78 -17.69
N ASP A 17 -12.74 3.80 -18.34
CA ASP A 17 -12.72 5.17 -17.84
C ASP A 17 -13.53 5.30 -16.55
N ALA A 18 -14.72 4.70 -16.50
CA ALA A 18 -15.53 4.65 -15.28
C ALA A 18 -14.80 3.92 -14.13
N ALA A 19 -14.01 2.88 -14.42
CA ALA A 19 -13.20 2.22 -13.41
C ALA A 19 -12.06 3.10 -12.90
N LEU A 20 -11.40 3.86 -13.79
CA LEU A 20 -10.36 4.82 -13.41
C LEU A 20 -10.92 5.98 -12.58
N GLU A 21 -12.11 6.47 -12.92
CA GLU A 21 -12.80 7.53 -12.20
C GLU A 21 -13.17 7.09 -10.78
N LYS A 22 -13.75 5.90 -10.61
CA LYS A 22 -13.99 5.30 -9.30
C LYS A 22 -12.73 5.20 -8.44
N GLN A 23 -11.59 4.86 -9.06
CA GLN A 23 -10.31 4.86 -8.36
C GLN A 23 -9.92 6.29 -7.96
N ARG A 24 -9.94 7.26 -8.88
CA ARG A 24 -9.61 8.66 -8.60
C ARG A 24 -10.44 9.24 -7.46
N GLU A 25 -11.74 8.99 -7.44
CA GLU A 25 -12.63 9.40 -6.34
C GLU A 25 -12.23 8.76 -5.00
N LYS A 26 -11.92 7.46 -5.00
CA LYS A 26 -11.44 6.75 -3.81
C LYS A 26 -10.14 7.35 -3.28
N TRP A 27 -9.19 7.65 -4.16
CA TRP A 27 -7.93 8.30 -3.81
C TRP A 27 -8.15 9.73 -3.31
N ALA A 28 -9.00 10.53 -3.94
CA ALA A 28 -9.36 11.88 -3.51
C ALA A 28 -10.02 11.88 -2.12
N LYS A 29 -10.96 10.96 -1.88
CA LYS A 29 -11.61 10.78 -0.57
C LYS A 29 -10.62 10.29 0.50
N ALA A 30 -9.67 9.43 0.15
CA ALA A 30 -8.62 9.01 1.08
C ALA A 30 -7.68 10.18 1.42
N LYS A 31 -7.27 10.96 0.43
CA LYS A 31 -6.45 12.17 0.57
C LYS A 31 -7.11 13.20 1.49
N ALA A 32 -8.37 13.56 1.23
CA ALA A 32 -9.12 14.50 2.07
C ALA A 32 -9.25 14.04 3.53
N ARG A 33 -9.51 12.74 3.76
CA ARG A 33 -9.57 12.18 5.12
C ARG A 33 -8.21 12.19 5.80
N SER A 34 -7.15 11.85 5.07
CA SER A 34 -5.77 11.86 5.56
C SER A 34 -5.37 13.25 6.02
N ALA A 35 -5.65 14.28 5.21
CA ALA A 35 -5.36 15.68 5.51
C ALA A 35 -6.06 16.15 6.80
N ARG A 36 -7.38 15.94 6.89
CA ARG A 36 -8.17 16.30 8.08
C ARG A 36 -7.67 15.60 9.34
N ASN A 37 -7.28 14.33 9.23
CA ASN A 37 -6.74 13.58 10.35
C ASN A 37 -5.36 14.10 10.78
N ALA A 38 -4.52 14.48 9.82
CA ALA A 38 -3.22 15.09 10.10
C ALA A 38 -3.38 16.45 10.79
N GLN A 39 -4.24 17.33 10.28
CA GLN A 39 -4.55 18.63 10.89
C GLN A 39 -5.04 18.46 12.33
N ARG A 40 -6.05 17.62 12.55
CA ARG A 40 -6.57 17.33 13.90
C ARG A 40 -5.50 16.80 14.83
N LYS A 41 -4.58 15.96 14.32
CA LYS A 41 -3.50 15.40 15.13
C LYS A 41 -2.48 16.47 15.52
N ILE A 42 -2.10 17.33 14.58
CA ILE A 42 -1.16 18.43 14.82
C ILE A 42 -1.77 19.41 15.82
N ALA A 43 -3.01 19.87 15.59
CA ALA A 43 -3.72 20.78 16.48
C ALA A 43 -3.85 20.24 17.92
N ARG A 44 -4.17 18.95 18.08
CA ARG A 44 -4.24 18.32 19.41
C ARG A 44 -2.88 18.27 20.10
N LEU A 45 -1.80 18.01 19.35
CA LEU A 45 -0.46 17.95 19.91
C LEU A 45 0.05 19.35 20.26
N SER A 46 -0.18 20.35 19.40
CA SER A 46 0.21 21.72 19.67
C SER A 46 -0.53 22.26 20.89
N GLN A 47 -1.86 22.08 20.97
CA GLN A 47 -2.64 22.51 22.13
C GLN A 47 -2.15 21.84 23.43
N LYS A 48 -1.85 20.54 23.39
CA LYS A 48 -1.38 19.83 24.58
C LYS A 48 0.02 20.29 25.02
N LEU A 49 0.91 20.61 24.09
CA LEU A 49 2.24 21.12 24.40
C LEU A 49 2.22 22.60 24.80
N SER A 50 1.29 23.39 24.26
CA SER A 50 1.12 24.80 24.65
C SER A 50 0.57 24.89 26.07
N GLU A 51 -0.38 24.02 26.45
CA GLU A 51 -0.85 23.88 27.83
C GLU A 51 0.28 23.48 28.81
N SER A 52 1.27 22.71 28.36
CA SER A 52 2.43 22.31 29.17
C SER A 52 3.63 23.25 29.09
N GLY A 53 3.58 24.28 28.24
CA GLY A 53 4.68 25.23 28.03
C GLY A 53 5.93 24.64 27.36
N ASP A 54 5.82 23.48 26.69
CA ASP A 54 6.95 22.76 26.09
C ASP A 54 7.01 22.87 24.55
N LEU A 55 6.12 23.67 23.97
CA LEU A 55 6.11 23.95 22.54
C LEU A 55 7.19 24.99 22.23
N THR A 56 8.09 24.67 21.30
CA THR A 56 9.06 25.67 20.83
C THR A 56 8.45 26.54 19.75
N ASP A 57 8.94 27.78 19.60
CA ASP A 57 8.47 28.72 18.55
C ASP A 57 8.50 28.06 17.16
N TRP A 58 9.58 27.34 16.85
CA TRP A 58 9.70 26.58 15.60
C TRP A 58 8.65 25.45 15.46
N GLU A 59 8.28 24.76 16.55
CA GLU A 59 7.25 23.72 16.53
C GLU A 59 5.85 24.32 16.32
N GLU A 60 5.61 25.53 16.82
CA GLU A 60 4.39 26.30 16.59
C GLU A 60 4.29 26.76 15.13
N GLU A 61 5.37 27.34 14.58
CA GLU A 61 5.47 27.68 13.16
C GLU A 61 5.29 26.44 12.26
N PHE A 62 5.88 25.30 12.63
CA PHE A 62 5.70 24.04 11.92
C PHE A 62 4.22 23.62 11.88
N ALA A 63 3.52 23.72 13.02
CA ALA A 63 2.11 23.36 13.10
C ALA A 63 1.24 24.25 12.20
N GLY A 64 1.48 25.56 12.21
CA GLY A 64 0.80 26.53 11.34
C GLY A 64 1.06 26.27 9.86
N SER A 65 2.34 26.21 9.48
CA SER A 65 2.77 26.01 8.08
C SER A 65 2.24 24.71 7.48
N VAL A 66 2.23 23.62 8.27
CA VAL A 66 1.69 22.34 7.81
C VAL A 66 0.17 22.39 7.70
N SER A 67 -0.53 23.09 8.59
CA SER A 67 -1.99 23.25 8.50
C SER A 67 -2.39 23.97 7.22
N GLU A 68 -1.78 25.12 6.92
CA GLU A 68 -2.06 25.90 5.71
C GLU A 68 -1.80 25.10 4.43
N ARG A 69 -0.69 24.34 4.40
CA ARG A 69 -0.37 23.45 3.27
C ARG A 69 -1.44 22.37 3.10
N LEU A 70 -1.89 21.77 4.21
CA LEU A 70 -2.91 20.72 4.17
C LEU A 70 -4.25 21.25 3.69
N ASP A 71 -4.61 22.50 4.03
CA ASP A 71 -5.81 23.15 3.51
C ASP A 71 -5.71 23.41 2.01
N LYS A 72 -4.55 23.87 1.52
CA LYS A 72 -4.36 24.18 0.10
C LYS A 72 -4.27 22.94 -0.79
N PHE A 73 -3.51 21.92 -0.37
CA PHE A 73 -3.14 20.81 -1.26
C PHE A 73 -3.70 19.46 -0.83
N GLY A 74 -4.04 19.27 0.44
CA GLY A 74 -4.56 18.02 0.99
C GLY A 74 -3.61 16.81 0.93
N SER A 75 -2.37 16.96 0.44
CA SER A 75 -1.33 15.91 0.36
C SER A 75 0.04 16.55 0.52
N ALA A 76 1.00 15.78 1.05
CA ALA A 76 2.39 16.19 1.15
C ALA A 76 3.12 16.19 -0.20
N PHE A 77 2.78 15.24 -1.09
CA PHE A 77 3.40 15.11 -2.40
C PHE A 77 2.34 14.88 -3.48
N GLN A 78 2.51 15.56 -4.60
CA GLN A 78 1.78 15.28 -5.84
C GLN A 78 2.54 14.29 -6.72
N ASP A 79 3.85 14.17 -6.52
CA ASP A 79 4.72 13.21 -7.22
C ASP A 79 4.71 11.85 -6.51
N PRO A 80 4.31 10.76 -7.20
CA PRO A 80 4.35 9.39 -6.67
C PRO A 80 5.74 8.90 -6.22
N GLN A 81 6.84 9.48 -6.74
CA GLN A 81 8.19 9.04 -6.37
C GLN A 81 8.59 9.48 -4.95
N LEU A 82 8.03 10.58 -4.45
CA LEU A 82 8.36 11.15 -3.14
C LEU A 82 7.48 10.59 -2.01
N GLY A 83 6.47 9.80 -2.35
CA GLY A 83 5.62 9.12 -1.39
C GLY A 83 4.28 8.70 -1.96
N ARG A 84 3.46 8.10 -1.08
CA ARG A 84 2.12 7.66 -1.46
C ARG A 84 1.24 8.89 -1.75
N PRO A 85 0.52 8.93 -2.89
CA PRO A 85 -0.22 10.13 -3.30
C PRO A 85 -1.41 10.49 -2.39
N ALA A 86 -1.84 9.57 -1.52
CA ALA A 86 -2.89 9.81 -0.52
C ALA A 86 -2.34 10.21 0.87
N ASP A 87 -1.02 10.32 1.03
CA ASP A 87 -0.42 10.63 2.32
C ASP A 87 -0.44 12.13 2.60
N ALA A 88 -0.93 12.51 3.77
CA ALA A 88 -1.06 13.93 4.13
C ALA A 88 0.28 14.56 4.52
N LEU A 89 1.17 13.77 5.12
CA LEU A 89 2.44 14.25 5.67
C LEU A 89 3.60 13.54 5.01
N SER A 90 4.68 14.28 4.75
CA SER A 90 5.93 13.72 4.29
C SER A 90 6.57 12.83 5.36
N PHE A 91 7.53 11.98 4.97
CA PHE A 91 8.23 11.14 5.94
C PHE A 91 8.96 11.97 7.01
N SER A 92 9.56 13.10 6.63
CA SER A 92 10.21 14.02 7.58
C SER A 92 9.20 14.70 8.51
N GLN A 93 8.08 15.20 8.00
CA GLN A 93 7.01 15.79 8.82
C GLN A 93 6.44 14.78 9.80
N LYS A 94 6.30 13.50 9.39
CA LYS A 94 5.88 12.42 10.28
C LYS A 94 6.86 12.20 11.44
N LYS A 95 8.17 12.34 11.20
CA LYS A 95 9.18 12.27 12.28
C LYS A 95 8.99 13.41 13.28
N VAL A 96 8.77 14.63 12.81
CA VAL A 96 8.49 15.79 13.69
C VAL A 96 7.22 15.57 14.50
N VAL A 97 6.12 15.15 13.88
CA VAL A 97 4.87 14.83 14.58
C VAL A 97 5.05 13.67 15.58
N ALA A 98 5.93 12.72 15.29
CA ALA A 98 6.27 11.64 16.22
C ALA A 98 7.07 12.15 17.43
N ALA A 99 8.01 13.08 17.21
CA ALA A 99 8.75 13.75 18.29
C ALA A 99 7.80 14.57 19.18
N LEU A 100 6.91 15.39 18.59
CA LEU A 100 5.86 16.11 19.32
C LEU A 100 4.98 15.17 20.16
N LYS A 101 4.57 14.04 19.56
CA LYS A 101 3.80 13.02 20.29
C LYS A 101 4.59 12.41 21.45
N LYS A 102 5.89 12.20 21.28
CA LYS A 102 6.77 11.66 22.33
C LYS A 102 6.88 12.67 23.49
N LYS A 103 7.19 13.94 23.18
CA LYS A 103 7.18 15.06 24.15
C LYS A 103 5.86 15.14 24.92
N ALA A 104 4.74 15.13 24.18
CA ALA A 104 3.39 15.14 24.75
C ALA A 104 3.12 13.96 25.70
N LYS A 105 3.72 12.79 25.44
CA LYS A 105 3.51 11.58 26.24
C LYS A 105 4.35 11.60 27.51
N GLU A 106 5.61 12.01 27.40
CA GLU A 106 6.55 12.14 28.52
C GLU A 106 5.96 13.02 29.62
N LYS A 107 5.34 14.15 29.23
CA LYS A 107 4.72 15.08 30.18
C LYS A 107 3.46 14.56 30.85
N THR A 108 2.72 13.65 30.22
CA THR A 108 1.55 13.00 30.84
C THR A 108 1.88 11.79 31.72
N GLY A 109 3.15 11.59 32.10
CA GLY A 109 3.50 10.71 33.21
C GLY A 109 3.27 9.22 32.94
N ASN A 110 3.77 8.69 31.83
CA ASN A 110 3.87 7.24 31.64
C ASN A 110 5.35 6.81 31.78
N PRO A 111 5.81 6.41 32.98
CA PRO A 111 7.23 6.13 33.31
C PRO A 111 7.72 4.78 32.74
N LYS A 112 7.48 4.53 31.46
CA LYS A 112 7.84 3.29 30.74
C LYS A 112 8.58 3.58 29.43
N ALA A 113 9.16 4.76 29.29
CA ALA A 113 9.75 5.23 28.01
C ALA A 113 11.22 5.64 28.08
N GLU A 114 11.82 5.84 29.26
CA GLU A 114 13.24 6.22 29.37
C GLU A 114 14.22 5.04 29.18
N ASP A 115 13.89 3.83 29.61
CA ASP A 115 14.76 2.65 29.46
C ASP A 115 14.54 1.87 28.16
N SER A 116 14.66 2.53 27.00
CA SER A 116 14.58 1.80 25.74
C SER A 116 15.59 2.27 24.69
N GLN A 117 16.88 2.14 25.02
CA GLN A 117 17.91 1.91 24.00
C GLN A 117 17.71 0.57 23.25
N ASN A 118 16.66 -0.20 23.57
CA ASN A 118 16.29 -1.44 22.90
C ASN A 118 14.77 -1.53 22.56
N ALA A 119 14.22 -0.50 21.90
CA ALA A 119 12.80 -0.44 21.49
C ALA A 119 12.52 -0.74 20.01
N TYR A 120 13.25 -1.68 19.42
CA TYR A 120 12.79 -2.40 18.21
C TYR A 120 11.85 -3.58 18.56
N LYS A 121 11.11 -3.51 19.67
CA LYS A 121 10.04 -4.47 19.96
C LYS A 121 8.71 -3.85 19.54
N PRO A 122 8.06 -4.32 18.45
CA PRO A 122 6.71 -3.88 18.13
C PRO A 122 5.81 -4.25 19.30
N ARG A 123 5.20 -3.25 19.93
CA ARG A 123 4.14 -3.47 20.91
C ARG A 123 2.90 -3.96 20.16
N SER A 124 2.91 -5.23 19.78
CA SER A 124 1.71 -5.91 19.35
C SER A 124 0.77 -5.96 20.56
N SER A 125 -0.25 -5.11 20.53
CA SER A 125 -1.40 -5.22 21.44
C SER A 125 -2.14 -6.55 21.27
N PHE A 126 -1.76 -7.36 20.29
CA PHE A 126 -2.03 -8.78 20.26
C PHE A 126 -0.99 -9.47 21.12
N LYS A 127 -1.37 -9.79 22.37
CA LYS A 127 -0.83 -11.00 22.98
C LYS A 127 -1.06 -12.11 21.95
N PRO A 128 -0.05 -12.89 21.53
CA PRO A 128 -0.34 -14.11 20.81
C PRO A 128 -1.10 -15.00 21.79
N LYS A 129 -2.43 -14.91 21.78
CA LYS A 129 -3.30 -15.93 22.34
C LYS A 129 -2.83 -17.21 21.65
N GLY A 130 -2.28 -18.14 22.42
CA GLY A 130 -1.53 -19.29 21.93
C GLY A 130 -2.32 -20.18 20.98
N GLY A 131 -2.40 -19.79 19.71
CA GLY A 131 -3.17 -20.46 18.66
C GLY A 131 -2.35 -21.35 17.74
N PHE A 132 -1.06 -21.56 18.03
CA PHE A 132 -0.18 -22.43 17.24
C PHE A 132 0.34 -23.65 18.02
N LYS A 133 -0.37 -24.07 19.07
CA LYS A 133 -0.10 -25.33 19.79
C LYS A 133 -1.29 -26.30 19.76
N ASN A 134 -2.11 -26.25 18.71
CA ASN A 134 -3.04 -27.34 18.44
C ASN A 134 -2.21 -28.52 17.94
N LYS A 135 -1.88 -29.47 18.82
CA LYS A 135 -1.21 -30.74 18.48
C LYS A 135 -2.04 -31.66 17.55
N ASN A 136 -3.19 -31.18 17.08
CA ASN A 136 -4.15 -31.91 16.24
C ASN A 136 -4.62 -31.12 15.01
N TYR A 137 -3.84 -30.13 14.52
CA TYR A 137 -4.14 -29.57 13.20
C TYR A 137 -3.88 -30.63 12.12
N LYS A 138 -4.95 -31.27 11.64
CA LYS A 138 -4.95 -32.03 10.40
C LYS A 138 -5.54 -31.11 9.33
N PRO A 139 -4.76 -30.68 8.32
CA PRO A 139 -5.30 -29.86 7.26
C PRO A 139 -6.37 -30.69 6.51
N ASN A 140 -7.55 -30.12 6.27
CA ASN A 140 -8.58 -30.72 5.41
C ASN A 140 -8.10 -30.64 3.95
N VAL A 141 -7.11 -31.47 3.61
CA VAL A 141 -6.66 -31.70 2.24
C VAL A 141 -7.47 -32.87 1.70
N ARG A 142 -8.27 -32.64 0.64
CA ARG A 142 -8.80 -33.75 -0.16
C ARG A 142 -7.59 -34.42 -0.81
N GLN A 143 -7.36 -35.70 -0.54
CA GLN A 143 -6.26 -36.40 -1.17
C GLN A 143 -6.60 -36.53 -2.65
N ILE A 144 -5.86 -35.80 -3.48
CA ILE A 144 -6.09 -35.72 -4.93
C ILE A 144 -5.97 -37.12 -5.56
N GLU A 145 -5.22 -38.01 -4.93
CA GLU A 145 -5.06 -39.42 -5.31
C GLU A 145 -6.33 -40.26 -5.10
N GLU A 146 -7.22 -39.86 -4.18
CA GLU A 146 -8.44 -40.61 -3.82
C GLU A 146 -9.63 -40.26 -4.73
N ASP A 147 -9.59 -39.08 -5.37
CA ASP A 147 -10.60 -38.59 -6.33
C ASP A 147 -10.15 -38.79 -7.80
N LEU A 148 -8.96 -39.37 -8.01
CA LEU A 148 -8.47 -39.73 -9.34
C LEU A 148 -9.03 -41.13 -9.68
N PRO A 149 -9.95 -41.28 -10.64
CA PRO A 149 -10.42 -42.59 -11.04
C PRO A 149 -9.23 -43.42 -11.55
N ASP A 150 -9.12 -44.67 -11.11
CA ASP A 150 -8.18 -45.64 -11.68
C ASP A 150 -8.56 -45.86 -13.16
N GLU A 151 -7.99 -45.03 -14.02
CA GLU A 151 -8.13 -45.14 -15.46
C GLU A 151 -7.34 -46.39 -15.86
N ALA A 152 -8.08 -47.48 -16.10
CA ALA A 152 -7.61 -48.63 -16.86
C ALA A 152 -6.76 -48.15 -18.06
N PRO A 153 -5.70 -48.87 -18.47
CA PRO A 153 -4.69 -48.36 -19.40
C PRO A 153 -5.33 -47.91 -20.72
N SER A 154 -5.66 -46.62 -20.75
CA SER A 154 -6.10 -45.89 -21.91
C SER A 154 -4.87 -45.81 -22.81
N THR A 155 -4.98 -46.47 -23.96
CA THR A 155 -4.03 -46.38 -25.07
C THR A 155 -3.83 -44.89 -25.38
N ARG A 156 -2.75 -44.32 -24.83
CA ARG A 156 -2.32 -42.95 -25.10
C ARG A 156 -1.98 -42.88 -26.59
N GLU A 157 -2.91 -42.39 -27.39
CA GLU A 157 -2.57 -41.80 -28.67
C GLU A 157 -1.72 -40.57 -28.34
N GLU A 158 -0.42 -40.65 -28.64
CA GLU A 158 0.47 -39.51 -28.41
C GLU A 158 -0.01 -38.32 -29.24
N PRO A 159 -0.06 -37.11 -28.67
CA PRO A 159 -0.38 -35.92 -29.46
C PRO A 159 0.68 -35.77 -30.55
N TYR A 160 0.26 -35.77 -31.82
CA TYR A 160 1.13 -35.48 -32.95
C TYR A 160 1.67 -34.05 -32.82
N ILE A 161 2.92 -33.95 -32.37
CA ILE A 161 3.68 -32.70 -32.34
C ILE A 161 4.39 -32.61 -33.70
N PRO A 162 4.03 -31.67 -34.59
CA PRO A 162 4.80 -31.47 -35.80
C PRO A 162 6.21 -31.04 -35.42
N GLU A 163 7.22 -31.73 -35.93
CA GLU A 163 8.62 -31.37 -35.72
C GLU A 163 8.84 -29.90 -36.13
N PRO A 164 9.55 -29.10 -35.31
CA PRO A 164 9.92 -27.76 -35.74
C PRO A 164 10.84 -27.89 -36.96
N ALA A 165 10.43 -27.27 -38.07
CA ALA A 165 11.21 -27.23 -39.30
C ALA A 165 12.64 -26.77 -39.00
N GLN A 166 13.60 -27.68 -39.17
CA GLN A 166 15.01 -27.41 -38.94
C GLN A 166 15.52 -26.33 -39.91
N ASP A 167 16.27 -25.39 -39.34
CA ASP A 167 17.27 -24.52 -39.95
C ASP A 167 16.84 -23.63 -41.14
N ARG A 168 16.14 -22.53 -40.83
CA ARG A 168 16.24 -21.32 -41.65
C ARG A 168 17.56 -20.61 -41.30
N LYS A 169 18.58 -20.78 -42.14
CA LYS A 169 19.85 -20.02 -42.04
C LYS A 169 19.52 -18.52 -41.94
N PRO A 170 20.08 -17.77 -40.97
CA PRO A 170 19.85 -16.34 -40.88
C PRO A 170 20.35 -15.66 -42.17
N PRO A 171 19.61 -14.69 -42.72
CA PRO A 171 20.06 -13.97 -43.91
C PRO A 171 21.34 -13.20 -43.55
N PHE A 172 22.42 -13.49 -44.27
CA PHE A 172 23.65 -12.72 -44.16
C PHE A 172 23.45 -11.37 -44.86
N LEU A 173 23.69 -10.28 -44.15
CA LEU A 173 23.70 -8.94 -44.72
C LEU A 173 24.96 -8.80 -45.57
N ARG A 174 24.82 -8.72 -46.90
CA ARG A 174 25.90 -8.30 -47.79
C ARG A 174 26.07 -6.80 -47.66
N LEU A 175 27.19 -6.37 -47.07
CA LEU A 175 27.66 -5.00 -47.19
C LEU A 175 28.11 -4.77 -48.64
N VAL A 176 27.36 -3.93 -49.36
CA VAL A 176 27.76 -3.43 -50.67
C VAL A 176 28.82 -2.35 -50.43
N LYS A 177 29.99 -2.49 -51.07
CA LYS A 177 31.09 -1.54 -51.03
C LYS A 177 31.00 -0.59 -52.23
#